data_AF-A0A2U2SNC5-F1
#
_entry.id   AF-A0A2U2SNC5-F1
#
_cell.length_a   1.000
_cell.length_b   1.000
_cell.length_c   1.000
_cell.angle_alpha   90.00
_cell.angle_beta   90.00
_cell.angle_gamma   90.00
#
_symmetry.space_group_name_H-M   'P 1'
#
loop_
_entity.id
_entity.type
_entity.pdbx_description
1 polymer ?
#
loop_
_entity_poly.entity_id
_entity_poly.type
_entity_poly.pdbx_seq_one_letter_code
_entity_poly.pdbx_strand_id
1 'polypeptide(L)'
;MNVQKWLILHSVVLILSGLGFLLYSPLVMAWLGLSAVVQDSEGYWAMVSFARLFGMALMAWGATLLFVSQVLMTADSQGRILKRLLWMLSIADFLAAFSAAIQAASVWGIPASWLISIGFGGLGIVSLVWLLLARKPSMQ
;
A
#
# COMPACT_ATOMS: atom_id res chain seq x y z
N MET A 1 7.69 11.91 14.29
CA MET A 1 7.67 12.06 12.81
C MET A 1 6.55 13.05 12.47
N ASN A 2 6.68 13.91 11.46
CA ASN A 2 5.56 14.80 11.05
C ASN A 2 4.65 14.00 10.08
N VAL A 3 3.35 14.30 10.01
CA VAL A 3 2.41 13.68 9.06
C VAL A 3 2.94 13.76 7.63
N GLN A 4 3.60 14.85 7.27
CA GLN A 4 4.26 15.01 5.98
C GLN A 4 5.33 13.93 5.73
N LYS A 5 6.19 13.66 6.72
CA LYS A 5 7.20 12.60 6.61
C LYS A 5 6.54 11.22 6.49
N TRP A 6 5.39 11.03 7.15
CA TRP A 6 4.60 9.82 6.99
C TRP A 6 4.08 9.65 5.56
N LEU A 7 3.49 10.70 4.96
CA LEU A 7 3.00 10.63 3.58
C LEU A 7 4.12 10.29 2.58
N ILE A 8 5.28 10.94 2.72
CA ILE A 8 6.45 10.65 1.87
C ILE A 8 6.92 9.20 2.08
N LEU A 9 7.04 8.75 3.32
CA LEU A 9 7.44 7.37 3.62
C LEU A 9 6.45 6.37 3.03
N HIS A 10 5.15 6.60 3.21
CA HIS A 10 4.09 5.75 2.68
C HIS A 10 4.18 5.67 1.15
N SER A 11 4.31 6.82 0.46
CA SER A 11 4.55 6.86 -0.99
C SER A 11 5.76 6.05 -1.42
N VAL A 12 6.89 6.22 -0.73
CA VAL A 12 8.13 5.50 -1.05
C VAL A 12 7.97 4.01 -0.85
N VAL A 13 7.31 3.56 0.23
CA VAL A 13 7.02 2.14 0.47
C VAL A 13 6.19 1.56 -0.67
N LEU A 14 5.15 2.26 -1.12
CA LEU A 14 4.31 1.82 -2.25
C LEU A 14 5.11 1.76 -3.55
N ILE A 15 5.92 2.78 -3.84
CA ILE A 15 6.75 2.82 -5.06
C ILE A 15 7.79 1.69 -5.07
N LEU A 16 8.52 1.50 -3.97
CA LEU A 16 9.55 0.47 -3.88
C LEU A 16 8.95 -0.93 -3.93
N SER A 17 7.83 -1.15 -3.23
CA SER A 17 7.09 -2.42 -3.31
C SER A 17 6.58 -2.65 -4.74
N GLY A 18 6.02 -1.61 -5.36
CA GLY A 18 5.56 -1.63 -6.73
C GLY A 18 6.66 -1.97 -7.73
N LEU A 19 7.86 -1.40 -7.59
CA LEU A 19 9.04 -1.75 -8.38
C LEU A 19 9.43 -3.22 -8.21
N GLY A 20 9.39 -3.74 -6.99
CA GLY A 20 9.62 -5.16 -6.70
C GLY A 20 8.64 -6.05 -7.46
N PHE A 21 7.35 -5.78 -7.34
CA PHE A 21 6.29 -6.52 -8.03
C PHE A 21 6.32 -6.34 -9.55
N LEU A 22 6.73 -5.19 -10.06
CA LEU A 22 6.76 -4.88 -11.50
C LEU A 22 7.98 -5.48 -12.22
N LEU A 23 9.17 -5.21 -11.70
CA LEU A 23 10.42 -5.57 -12.38
C LEU A 23 10.91 -6.97 -11.97
N TYR A 24 10.63 -7.37 -10.73
CA TYR A 24 11.14 -8.61 -10.14
C TYR A 24 10.01 -9.57 -9.78
N SER A 25 8.87 -9.51 -10.48
CA SER A 25 7.69 -10.32 -10.18
C SER A 25 7.99 -11.81 -10.03
N PRO A 26 8.73 -12.48 -10.95
CA PRO A 26 9.10 -13.89 -10.78
C PRO A 26 9.83 -14.19 -9.45
N LEU A 27 10.75 -13.30 -9.05
CA LEU A 27 11.51 -13.43 -7.81
C LEU A 27 10.62 -13.19 -6.58
N VAL A 28 9.76 -12.18 -6.62
CA VAL A 28 8.80 -11.89 -5.54
C VAL A 28 7.80 -13.04 -5.38
N MET A 29 7.31 -13.61 -6.49
CA MET A 29 6.43 -14.78 -6.47
C MET A 29 7.11 -16.00 -5.84
N ALA A 30 8.37 -16.26 -6.21
CA ALA A 30 9.15 -17.36 -5.64
C ALA A 30 9.41 -17.15 -4.14
N TRP A 31 9.77 -15.92 -3.74
CA TRP A 31 10.01 -15.57 -2.34
C TRP A 31 8.76 -15.70 -1.47
N LEU A 32 7.60 -15.31 -2.00
CA LEU A 32 6.30 -15.51 -1.35
C LEU A 32 5.82 -16.97 -1.39
N GLY A 33 6.51 -17.88 -2.09
CA GLY A 33 6.11 -19.28 -2.25
C GLY A 33 4.93 -19.50 -3.20
N LEU A 34 4.52 -18.49 -3.96
CA LEU A 34 3.34 -18.54 -4.82
C LEU A 34 3.56 -19.40 -6.07
N SER A 35 4.81 -19.68 -6.44
CA SER A 35 5.13 -20.60 -7.53
C SER A 35 4.67 -22.03 -7.28
N ALA A 36 4.52 -22.44 -6.01
CA ALA A 36 4.06 -23.79 -5.65
C ALA A 36 2.54 -23.99 -5.82
N VAL A 37 1.78 -22.89 -5.97
CA VAL A 37 0.32 -22.91 -6.14
C VAL A 37 -0.06 -23.22 -7.59
N VAL A 38 0.85 -22.96 -8.53
CA VAL A 38 0.59 -23.11 -9.97
C VAL A 38 1.12 -24.46 -10.48
N GLN A 39 0.27 -25.20 -11.18
CA GLN A 39 0.57 -26.54 -11.71
C GLN A 39 1.17 -26.51 -13.13
N ASP A 40 0.92 -25.44 -13.89
CA ASP A 40 1.21 -25.34 -15.33
C ASP A 40 1.90 -24.02 -15.72
N SER A 41 2.53 -24.01 -16.90
CA SER A 41 3.29 -22.84 -17.37
C SER A 41 2.40 -21.63 -17.63
N GLU A 42 1.17 -21.81 -18.13
CA GLU A 42 0.28 -20.68 -18.43
C GLU A 42 -0.21 -20.01 -17.14
N GLY A 43 -0.64 -20.80 -16.16
CA GLY A 43 -1.00 -20.28 -14.83
C GLY A 43 0.15 -19.50 -14.17
N TYR A 44 1.40 -19.92 -14.39
CA TYR A 44 2.57 -19.28 -13.79
C TYR A 44 2.74 -17.88 -14.38
N TRP A 45 2.70 -17.76 -15.70
CA TRP A 45 2.83 -16.48 -16.37
C TRP A 45 1.61 -15.56 -16.16
N ALA A 46 0.42 -16.12 -15.97
CA ALA A 46 -0.76 -15.36 -15.56
C ALA A 46 -0.54 -14.72 -14.18
N MET A 47 -0.06 -15.48 -13.20
CA MET A 47 0.27 -14.98 -11.86
C MET A 47 1.40 -13.94 -11.88
N VAL A 48 2.45 -14.17 -12.66
CA VAL A 48 3.54 -13.20 -12.86
C VAL A 48 3.01 -11.91 -13.50
N SER A 49 2.13 -12.00 -14.48
CA SER A 49 1.53 -10.84 -15.14
C SER A 49 0.60 -10.07 -14.21
N PHE A 50 -0.18 -10.77 -13.38
CA PHE A 50 -0.96 -10.17 -12.30
C PHE A 50 -0.07 -9.41 -11.31
N ALA A 51 1.04 -10.02 -10.87
CA ALA A 51 2.01 -9.37 -10.00
C ALA A 51 2.58 -8.09 -10.64
N ARG A 52 2.85 -8.07 -11.95
CA ARG A 52 3.28 -6.85 -12.66
C ARG A 52 2.21 -5.76 -12.66
N LEU A 53 0.97 -6.11 -12.98
CA LEU A 53 -0.15 -5.15 -12.97
C LEU A 53 -0.35 -4.55 -11.58
N PHE A 54 -0.31 -5.40 -10.55
CA PHE A 54 -0.34 -4.96 -9.17
C PHE A 54 0.84 -4.03 -8.83
N GLY A 55 2.04 -4.36 -9.28
CA GLY A 55 3.22 -3.51 -9.13
C GLY A 55 3.05 -2.13 -9.79
N MET A 56 2.50 -2.07 -11.01
CA MET A 56 2.18 -0.80 -11.68
C MET A 56 1.15 0.02 -10.90
N ALA A 57 0.10 -0.64 -10.37
CA ALA A 57 -0.92 0.03 -9.58
C ALA A 57 -0.33 0.63 -8.30
N LEU A 58 0.54 -0.11 -7.59
CA LEU A 58 1.28 0.38 -6.42
C LEU A 58 2.16 1.58 -6.74
N MET A 59 2.92 1.52 -7.85
CA MET A 59 3.75 2.63 -8.29
C MET A 59 2.91 3.87 -8.63
N ALA A 60 1.83 3.70 -9.38
CA ALA A 60 0.93 4.79 -9.75
C ALA A 60 0.31 5.45 -8.50
N TRP A 61 -0.14 4.64 -7.55
CA TRP A 61 -0.70 5.13 -6.29
C TRP A 61 0.35 5.85 -5.44
N GLY A 62 1.53 5.25 -5.25
CA GLY A 62 2.62 5.85 -4.50
C GLY A 62 3.12 7.16 -5.10
N ALA A 63 3.26 7.24 -6.43
CA ALA A 63 3.63 8.45 -7.15
C ALA A 63 2.56 9.55 -7.03
N THR A 64 1.28 9.17 -7.15
CA THR A 64 0.15 10.10 -6.94
C THR A 64 0.19 10.67 -5.53
N LEU A 65 0.38 9.82 -4.52
CA LEU A 65 0.48 10.26 -3.13
C LEU A 65 1.69 11.17 -2.91
N LEU A 66 2.83 10.86 -3.54
CA LEU A 66 4.04 11.68 -3.42
C LEU A 66 3.79 13.07 -3.99
N PHE A 67 3.21 13.15 -5.19
CA PHE A 67 2.86 14.42 -5.82
C PHE A 67 1.86 15.22 -4.98
N VAL A 68 0.76 14.59 -4.53
CA VAL A 68 -0.23 15.24 -3.67
C VAL A 68 0.41 15.75 -2.38
N SER A 69 1.31 14.99 -1.77
CA SER A 69 2.02 15.41 -0.56
C SER A 69 2.86 16.68 -0.79
N GLN A 70 3.53 16.80 -1.93
CA GLN A 70 4.32 17.98 -2.31
C GLN A 70 3.42 19.21 -2.54
N VAL A 71 2.30 19.03 -3.25
CA VAL A 71 1.33 20.11 -3.49
C VAL A 71 0.74 20.63 -2.18
N LEU A 72 0.34 19.73 -1.28
CA LEU A 72 -0.24 20.12 0.01
C LEU A 72 0.75 20.83 0.94
N MET A 73 2.05 20.64 0.77
CA MET A 73 3.08 21.36 1.52
C MET A 73 3.19 22.83 1.11
N THR A 74 2.83 23.16 -0.13
CA THR A 74 2.87 24.55 -0.63
C THR A 74 1.59 25.34 -0.33
N ALA A 75 0.49 24.68 0.02
CA ALA A 75 -0.79 25.32 0.29
C ALA A 75 -1.00 25.59 1.78
N ASP A 76 -1.32 26.83 2.14
CA ASP A 76 -1.50 27.31 3.53
C ASP A 76 -2.76 26.76 4.25
N SER A 77 -3.42 25.75 3.69
CA SER A 77 -4.70 25.17 4.17
C SER A 77 -4.54 23.84 4.92
N GLN A 78 -3.45 23.71 5.66
CA GLN A 78 -2.83 22.42 6.03
C GLN A 78 -3.69 21.51 6.93
N GLY A 79 -4.51 22.03 7.84
CA GLY A 79 -5.10 21.19 8.89
C GLY A 79 -6.27 20.29 8.45
N ARG A 80 -7.23 20.82 7.69
CA ARG A 80 -8.48 20.10 7.35
C ARG A 80 -8.30 19.14 6.18
N ILE A 81 -7.57 19.56 5.16
CA ILE A 81 -7.32 18.75 3.96
C ILE A 81 -6.43 17.56 4.31
N LEU A 82 -5.40 17.77 5.13
CA LEU A 82 -4.51 16.71 5.59
C LEU A 82 -5.24 15.63 6.38
N LYS A 83 -6.19 16.01 7.25
CA LYS A 83 -7.05 15.04 7.98
C LYS A 83 -7.92 14.22 7.03
N ARG A 84 -8.48 14.85 5.99
CA ARG A 84 -9.26 14.14 4.96
C ARG A 84 -8.39 13.18 4.17
N LEU A 85 -7.17 13.60 3.79
CA LEU A 85 -6.21 12.74 3.11
C LEU A 85 -5.83 11.53 3.97
N LEU A 86 -5.51 11.72 5.26
CA LEU A 86 -5.20 10.62 6.18
C LEU A 86 -6.38 9.65 6.35
N TRP A 87 -7.60 10.16 6.41
CA TRP A 87 -8.81 9.33 6.42
C TRP A 87 -8.94 8.50 5.14
N MET A 88 -8.80 9.14 3.97
CA MET A 88 -8.89 8.45 2.68
C MET A 88 -7.80 7.40 2.52
N LEU A 89 -6.56 7.69 2.95
CA LEU A 89 -5.45 6.74 2.95
C LEU A 89 -5.74 5.55 3.84
N SER A 90 -6.20 5.78 5.07
CA SER A 90 -6.52 4.70 6.01
C SER A 90 -7.59 3.76 5.43
N ILE A 91 -8.63 4.33 4.81
CA ILE A 91 -9.69 3.54 4.16
C ILE A 91 -9.13 2.75 2.98
N ALA A 92 -8.35 3.40 2.10
CA ALA A 92 -7.75 2.74 0.93
C ALA A 92 -6.83 1.58 1.36
N ASP A 93 -6.00 1.80 2.37
CA ASP A 93 -5.09 0.79 2.93
C ASP A 93 -5.86 -0.38 3.54
N PHE A 94 -6.93 -0.12 4.30
CA PHE A 94 -7.74 -1.22 4.86
C PHE A 94 -8.52 -1.98 3.79
N LEU A 95 -9.01 -1.31 2.74
CA LEU A 95 -9.62 -1.99 1.60
C LEU A 95 -8.62 -2.87 0.86
N ALA A 96 -7.39 -2.38 0.65
CA ALA A 96 -6.32 -3.17 0.05
C ALA A 96 -5.92 -4.35 0.95
N ALA A 97 -5.81 -4.14 2.26
CA ALA A 97 -5.54 -5.19 3.24
C ALA A 97 -6.62 -6.27 3.23
N PHE A 98 -7.89 -5.86 3.21
CA PHE A 98 -9.03 -6.77 3.16
C PHE A 98 -9.08 -7.56 1.85
N SER A 99 -8.88 -6.90 0.71
CA SER A 99 -8.79 -7.56 -0.59
C SER A 99 -7.64 -8.57 -0.65
N ALA A 100 -6.46 -8.19 -0.14
CA ALA A 100 -5.31 -9.08 -0.05
C ALA A 100 -5.54 -10.27 0.90
N ALA A 101 -6.29 -10.07 2.00
CA ALA A 101 -6.65 -11.16 2.92
C ALA A 101 -7.57 -12.19 2.25
N ILE A 102 -8.55 -11.73 1.46
CA ILE A 102 -9.41 -12.62 0.66
C ILE A 102 -8.55 -13.42 -0.33
N GLN A 103 -7.63 -12.77 -1.04
CA GLN A 103 -6.73 -13.47 -1.96
C GLN A 103 -5.84 -14.50 -1.26
N ALA A 104 -5.29 -14.14 -0.09
CA ALA A 104 -4.48 -15.03 0.73
C ALA A 104 -5.27 -16.26 1.22
N ALA A 105 -6.52 -16.08 1.64
CA ALA A 105 -7.36 -17.16 2.14
C ALA A 105 -7.97 -18.03 1.04
N SER A 106 -8.40 -17.44 -0.08
CA SER A 106 -9.21 -18.11 -1.09
C SER A 106 -8.44 -18.56 -2.34
N VAL A 107 -7.33 -17.92 -2.68
CA VAL A 107 -6.59 -18.20 -3.92
C VAL A 107 -5.21 -18.75 -3.64
N TRP A 108 -4.45 -18.13 -2.75
CA TRP A 108 -3.06 -18.49 -2.53
C TRP A 108 -2.87 -19.58 -1.48
N GLY A 109 -3.64 -19.55 -0.38
CA GLY A 109 -3.65 -20.61 0.63
C GLY A 109 -2.33 -20.81 1.38
N ILE A 110 -1.37 -19.89 1.26
CA ILE A 110 -0.03 -20.01 1.86
C ILE A 110 0.24 -18.91 2.89
N PRO A 111 0.96 -19.22 4.00
CA PRO A 111 1.21 -18.26 5.08
C PRO A 111 1.91 -16.97 4.64
N ALA A 112 2.92 -17.05 3.78
CA ALA A 112 3.68 -15.89 3.32
C ALA A 112 2.83 -14.88 2.53
N SER A 113 1.73 -15.33 1.91
CA SER A 113 0.85 -14.45 1.15
C SER A 113 0.10 -13.41 2.01
N TRP A 114 -0.05 -13.69 3.32
CA TRP A 114 -0.63 -12.77 4.29
C TRP A 114 0.21 -11.51 4.50
N LEU A 115 1.50 -11.53 4.13
CA LEU A 115 2.40 -10.38 4.25
C LEU A 115 1.89 -9.17 3.47
N ILE A 116 1.21 -9.37 2.33
CA ILE A 116 0.64 -8.27 1.55
C ILE A 116 -0.50 -7.59 2.33
N SER A 117 -1.40 -8.41 2.92
CA SER A 117 -2.50 -7.90 3.75
C SER A 117 -1.98 -7.19 4.99
N ILE A 118 -1.01 -7.78 5.69
CA ILE A 118 -0.36 -7.17 6.86
C ILE A 118 0.33 -5.87 6.50
N GLY A 119 1.01 -5.82 5.34
CA GLY A 119 1.68 -4.62 4.83
C GLY A 119 0.70 -3.45 4.70
N PHE A 120 -0.40 -3.64 3.97
CA PHE A 120 -1.43 -2.61 3.85
C PHE A 120 -2.13 -2.31 5.18
N GLY A 121 -2.47 -3.32 5.97
CA GLY A 121 -3.09 -3.13 7.28
C GLY A 121 -2.22 -2.29 8.21
N GLY A 122 -0.90 -2.53 8.21
CA GLY A 122 0.08 -1.73 8.93
C GLY A 122 0.12 -0.28 8.47
N LEU A 123 0.13 -0.03 7.17
CA LEU A 123 0.06 1.33 6.60
C LEU A 123 -1.22 2.05 7.04
N GLY A 124 -2.37 1.35 6.98
CA GLY A 124 -3.67 1.89 7.40
C GLY A 124 -3.71 2.22 8.89
N ILE A 125 -3.18 1.34 9.75
CA ILE A 125 -3.08 1.57 11.21
C ILE A 125 -2.22 2.80 11.49
N VAL A 126 -1.05 2.93 10.86
CA VAL A 126 -0.16 4.07 11.09
C VAL A 126 -0.81 5.37 10.63
N SER A 127 -1.48 5.37 9.47
CA SER A 127 -2.25 6.52 8.98
C SER A 127 -3.36 6.92 9.96
N LEU A 128 -4.07 5.94 10.54
CA LEU A 128 -5.11 6.18 11.53
C LEU A 128 -4.55 6.71 12.85
N VAL A 129 -3.42 6.20 13.32
CA VAL A 129 -2.71 6.74 14.50
C VAL A 129 -2.35 8.21 14.28
N TRP A 130 -1.78 8.56 13.12
CA TRP A 130 -1.47 9.96 12.79
C TRP A 130 -2.70 10.85 12.77
N LEU A 131 -3.81 10.36 12.24
CA LEU A 131 -5.08 11.06 12.22
C LEU A 131 -5.62 11.33 13.63
N LEU A 132 -5.55 10.34 14.52
CA LEU A 132 -5.98 10.46 15.92
C LEU A 132 -5.09 11.44 16.70
N LEU A 133 -3.77 11.38 16.48
CA LEU A 133 -2.81 12.29 17.11
C LEU A 133 -2.93 13.73 16.59
N ALA A 134 -3.45 13.94 15.38
CA ALA A 134 -3.74 15.27 14.83
C ALA A 134 -4.96 15.98 15.46
N ARG A 135 -5.60 15.40 16.49
CA ARG A 135 -6.65 16.05 17.29
C ARG A 135 -6.06 16.81 18.49
N LYS A 136 -5.86 18.12 18.34
CA LYS A 136 -6.15 19.18 19.33
C LYS A 136 -5.85 20.57 18.72
N PRO A 137 -6.86 21.40 18.41
CA PRO A 137 -6.78 22.82 18.75
C PRO A 137 -7.20 22.94 20.22
N SER A 138 -6.29 23.44 21.06
CA SER A 138 -6.69 24.05 22.32
C SER A 138 -7.69 25.15 22.00
N MET A 139 -8.92 25.01 22.48
CA MET A 139 -9.76 26.18 22.68
C MET A 139 -9.06 26.99 23.78
N GLN A 140 -8.36 28.04 23.37
CA GLN A 140 -8.11 29.23 24.20
C GLN A 140 -9.14 30.28 23.79
#